data_AF-A0A383CJW1-F1
#
_entry.id   AF-A0A383CJW1-F1
#
_cell.length_a   1.000
_cell.length_b   1.000
_cell.length_c   1.000
_cell.angle_alpha   90.00
_cell.angle_beta   90.00
_cell.angle_gamma   90.00
#
_symmetry.space_group_name_H-M   'P 1'
#
loop_
_entity.id
_entity.type
_entity.pdbx_description
1 polymer ?
#
loop_
_entity_poly.entity_id
_entity_poly.type
_entity_poly.pdbx_seq_one_letter_code
_entity_poly.pdbx_strand_id
1 'polypeptide(L)' 'TADGLHPLQQKFLEHASLQCGICTPGFLVASKALLDQNPDPTEQQVRHWLAGNLCRCTGYDKIVRAVLDAAETVRS' A
#
# COMPACT_ATOMS: atom_id res chain seq x y z
N THR A 1 -10.57 11.70 4.82
CA THR A 1 -11.50 12.30 5.80
C THR A 1 -11.69 13.76 5.45
N ALA A 2 -12.27 14.61 6.32
CA ALA A 2 -12.39 16.05 6.07
C ALA A 2 -11.04 16.72 5.66
N ASP A 3 -9.92 16.05 5.97
CA ASP A 3 -8.53 16.45 5.71
C ASP A 3 -7.89 15.82 4.46
N GLY A 4 -8.67 15.17 3.58
CA GLY A 4 -8.17 14.50 2.36
C GLY A 4 -7.89 13.01 2.50
N LEU A 5 -7.33 12.40 1.44
CA LEU A 5 -6.92 10.99 1.43
C LEU A 5 -5.55 10.83 2.07
N HIS A 6 -5.36 9.77 2.84
CA HIS A 6 -4.02 9.39 3.32
C HIS A 6 -3.11 9.09 2.12
N PRO A 7 -1.79 9.36 2.16
CA PRO A 7 -0.87 9.07 1.05
C PRO A 7 -1.00 7.65 0.48
N LEU A 8 -1.09 6.62 1.32
CA LEU A 8 -1.39 5.25 0.87
C LEU A 8 -2.69 5.13 0.05
N GLN A 9 -3.78 5.79 0.47
CA GLN A 9 -5.05 5.75 -0.27
C GLN A 9 -4.90 6.44 -1.63
N GLN A 10 -4.25 7.61 -1.65
CA GLN A 10 -3.99 8.37 -2.87
C GLN A 10 -3.13 7.56 -3.85
N LYS A 11 -2.01 6.97 -3.39
CA LYS A 11 -1.13 6.16 -4.23
C LYS A 11 -1.77 4.86 -4.72
N PHE A 12 -2.67 4.26 -3.94
CA PHE A 12 -3.42 3.10 -4.42
C PHE A 12 -4.37 3.46 -5.58
N LEU A 13 -4.92 4.68 -5.60
CA LEU A 13 -5.71 5.16 -6.74
C LEU A 13 -4.81 5.45 -7.96
N GLU A 14 -3.72 6.19 -7.77
CA GLU A 14 -2.80 6.57 -8.85
C GLU A 14 -2.19 5.37 -9.57
N HIS A 15 -1.84 4.31 -8.84
CA HIS A 15 -1.26 3.09 -9.40
C HIS A 15 -2.30 2.07 -9.89
N ALA A 16 -3.60 2.36 -9.75
CA ALA A 16 -4.69 1.41 -9.98
C ALA A 16 -4.47 0.08 -9.23
N SER A 17 -4.13 0.19 -7.94
CA SER A 17 -3.77 -0.92 -7.04
C SER A 17 -4.97 -1.64 -6.44
N LEU A 18 -6.15 -1.44 -7.01
CA LEU A 18 -7.40 -2.10 -6.62
C LEU A 18 -8.32 -2.29 -7.84
N GLN A 19 -9.19 -3.29 -7.75
CA GLN A 19 -10.28 -3.51 -8.71
C GLN A 19 -11.59 -3.74 -7.94
N CYS A 20 -11.84 -4.97 -7.48
CA CYS A 20 -13.05 -5.28 -6.69
C CYS A 20 -13.09 -4.59 -5.32
N GLY A 21 -11.96 -4.08 -4.83
CA GLY A 21 -11.84 -3.34 -3.58
C GLY A 21 -11.90 -4.16 -2.30
N ILE A 22 -12.31 -5.44 -2.34
CA ILE A 22 -12.54 -6.26 -1.14
C ILE A 22 -11.31 -6.34 -0.23
N CYS A 23 -10.12 -6.59 -0.80
CA CYS A 23 -8.89 -6.71 -0.02
C CYS A 23 -8.25 -5.36 0.32
N THR A 24 -8.65 -4.26 -0.34
CA THR A 24 -7.98 -2.97 -0.26
C THR A 24 -7.91 -2.41 1.15
N PRO A 25 -8.96 -2.47 2.00
CA PRO A 25 -8.85 -2.01 3.38
C PRO A 25 -7.76 -2.75 4.18
N GLY A 26 -7.65 -4.07 4.01
CA GLY A 26 -6.63 -4.88 4.69
C GLY A 26 -5.21 -4.50 4.26
N PHE A 27 -5.00 -4.32 2.96
CA PHE A 27 -3.73 -3.83 2.44
C PHE A 27 -3.37 -2.43 2.96
N LEU A 28 -4.31 -1.48 2.96
CA LEU A 28 -4.04 -0.12 3.44
C LEU A 28 -3.61 -0.12 4.91
N VAL A 29 -4.28 -0.89 5.77
CA VAL A 29 -3.93 -1.00 7.19
C VAL A 29 -2.58 -1.69 7.38
N ALA A 30 -2.34 -2.81 6.69
CA ALA A 30 -1.08 -3.55 6.79
C ALA A 30 0.12 -2.72 6.27
N SER A 31 -0.07 -1.99 5.17
CA SER A 31 0.93 -1.07 4.61
C SER A 31 1.21 0.11 5.54
N LYS A 32 0.18 0.68 6.19
CA LYS A 32 0.40 1.74 7.20
C LYS A 32 1.25 1.22 8.36
N ALA A 33 0.92 0.03 8.88
CA ALA A 33 1.69 -0.59 9.94
C ALA A 33 3.15 -0.90 9.55
N LEU A 34 3.38 -1.25 8.26
CA LEU A 34 4.74 -1.39 7.73
C LEU A 34 5.46 -0.05 7.74
N LEU A 35 4.88 1.00 7.15
CA LEU A 35 5.54 2.30 7.01
C LEU A 35 5.76 3.02 8.34
N ASP A 36 4.95 2.74 9.35
CA ASP A 36 5.18 3.23 10.72
C ASP A 36 6.41 2.59 11.38
N GLN A 37 6.72 1.33 11.06
CA GLN A 37 7.86 0.60 11.62
C GLN A 37 9.13 0.71 10.78
N ASN A 38 8.97 0.72 9.46
CA ASN A 38 10.03 0.88 8.49
C ASN A 38 9.58 1.89 7.43
N PRO A 39 9.89 3.18 7.61
CA PRO A 39 9.51 4.22 6.67
C PRO A 39 10.17 4.07 5.30
N ASP A 40 11.25 3.28 5.16
CA ASP A 40 11.95 3.04 3.90
C ASP A 40 12.15 1.56 3.58
N PRO A 41 11.04 0.83 3.31
CA PRO A 41 11.12 -0.59 3.03
C PRO A 41 11.57 -0.84 1.59
N THR A 42 12.37 -1.89 1.40
CA THR A 42 12.66 -2.41 0.07
C THR A 42 11.44 -3.14 -0.52
N GLU A 43 11.41 -3.33 -1.84
CA GLU A 43 10.34 -4.08 -2.51
C GLU A 43 10.14 -5.48 -1.88
N GLN A 44 11.24 -6.17 -1.58
CA GLN A 44 11.21 -7.50 -0.97
C GLN A 44 10.58 -7.48 0.42
N GLN A 45 10.87 -6.45 1.22
CA GLN A 45 10.28 -6.28 2.55
C GLN A 45 8.77 -5.99 2.44
N VAL A 46 8.34 -5.15 1.50
CA VAL A 46 6.92 -4.89 1.24
C VAL A 46 6.19 -6.18 0.87
N ARG A 47 6.73 -6.96 -0.07
CA ARG A 47 6.14 -8.24 -0.50
C ARG A 47 6.04 -9.24 0.66
N HIS A 48 7.10 -9.38 1.44
CA HIS A 48 7.12 -10.28 2.58
C HIS A 48 6.09 -9.87 3.64
N TRP A 49 6.06 -8.58 3.99
CA TRP A 49 5.13 -8.04 4.99
C TRP A 49 3.67 -8.24 4.57
N LEU A 50 3.37 -8.05 3.29
CA LEU A 50 2.01 -8.14 2.76
C LEU A 50 1.59 -9.56 2.37
N ALA A 51 2.42 -10.57 2.57
CA ALA A 51 2.12 -11.96 2.16
C ALA A 51 0.85 -12.54 2.81
N GLY A 52 0.44 -12.03 3.98
CA GLY A 52 -0.81 -12.41 4.65
C GLY A 52 -2.07 -11.73 4.08
N ASN A 53 -1.92 -10.74 3.21
CA ASN A 53 -3.04 -10.05 2.57
C ASN A 53 -3.24 -10.61 1.16
N LEU A 54 -4.31 -11.37 0.95
CA LEU A 54 -4.56 -12.02 -0.33
C LEU A 54 -5.34 -11.10 -1.27
N CYS A 55 -4.85 -10.97 -2.50
CA CYS A 55 -5.54 -10.27 -3.58
C CYS A 55 -5.76 -11.21 -4.77
N ARG A 56 -7.00 -11.28 -5.27
CA ARG A 56 -7.31 -12.05 -6.48
C ARG A 56 -7.21 -11.24 -7.76
N CYS A 57 -7.32 -9.92 -7.68
CA CYS A 57 -7.56 -9.08 -8.85
C CYS A 57 -6.30 -8.43 -9.45
N THR A 58 -5.36 -7.98 -8.61
CA THR A 58 -4.29 -7.05 -9.06
C THR A 58 -2.96 -7.72 -9.39
N GLY A 59 -2.74 -8.97 -8.97
CA GLY A 59 -1.45 -9.63 -9.12
C GLY A 59 -0.33 -9.05 -8.25
N TYR A 60 -0.66 -8.26 -7.23
CA TYR A 60 0.24 -7.68 -6.21
C TYR A 60 1.20 -6.59 -6.67
N ASP A 61 1.74 -6.64 -7.88
CA ASP A 61 2.80 -5.71 -8.32
C ASP A 61 2.42 -4.23 -8.18
N LYS A 62 1.18 -3.86 -8.55
CA LYS A 62 0.69 -2.49 -8.41
C LYS A 62 0.54 -2.07 -6.94
N ILE A 63 0.11 -2.98 -6.08
CA ILE A 63 0.01 -2.74 -4.63
C ILE A 63 1.40 -2.45 -4.07
N VAL A 64 2.39 -3.26 -4.42
CA VAL A 64 3.78 -3.08 -3.96
C VAL A 64 4.33 -1.73 -4.41
N ARG A 65 4.15 -1.35 -5.67
CA ARG A 65 4.57 -0.04 -6.20
C ARG A 65 3.90 1.14 -5.49
N ALA A 66 2.59 1.04 -5.23
CA ALA A 66 1.86 2.07 -4.51
C ALA A 66 2.35 2.26 -3.07
N VAL A 67 2.77 1.19 -2.40
CA VAL A 67 3.32 1.26 -1.04
C VAL A 67 4.70 1.91 -1.04
N LEU A 68 5.56 1.57 -2.00
CA LEU A 68 6.89 2.19 -2.14
C LEU A 68 6.78 3.69 -2.45
N ASP A 69 5.90 4.09 -3.37
CA ASP A 69 5.64 5.50 -3.68
C ASP A 69 5.02 6.25 -2.48
N ALA A 70 4.11 5.60 -1.74
CA ALA A 70 3.58 6.18 -0.52
C ALA A 70 4.67 6.38 0.55
N ALA A 71 5.67 5.49 0.62
CA ALA A 71 6.80 5.62 1.53
C ALA A 71 7.63 6.88 1.24
N GLU A 72 7.85 7.21 -0.05
CA GLU A 72 8.51 8.45 -0.46
C GLU A 72 7.74 9.69 -0.01
N THR A 73 6.40 9.66 -0.14
CA THR A 73 5.53 10.77 0.26
C THR A 73 5.47 10.96 1.78
N VAL A 74 5.43 9.87 2.55
CA VAL A 74 5.30 9.93 4.03
C VAL A 74 6.60 10.38 4.71
N ARG A 75 7.77 10.15 4.08
CA ARG A 75 9.07 10.60 4.59
C ARG A 75 9.40 12.06 4.30
N SER A 76 8.71 12.67 3.32
CA SER A 76 8.92 14.06 2.89
C SER A 76 8.19 15.04 3.80
#